data_AF-A0A645G0C0-F1
#
_entry.id   AF-A0A645G0C0-F1
#
_cell.length_a   1.000
_cell.length_b   1.000
_cell.length_c   1.000
_cell.angle_alpha   90.00
_cell.angle_beta   90.00
_cell.angle_gamma   90.00
#
_symmetry.space_group_name_H-M   'P 1'
#
loop_
_entity.id
_entity.type
_entity.pdbx_description
1 polymer ?
#
loop_
_entity_poly.entity_id
_entity_poly.type
_entity_poly.pdbx_seq_one_letter_code
_entity_poly.pdbx_strand_id
1 'polypeptide(L)'
;MTNDMCHFIETSLGKEMIGWNEILGLNVHGWSENKASSTEKLSKKAVVQFWSGNKDILKYALDNGYKVVNSYCEDTYVDYSYEQVSLERAYKFNPVPEGYDRTQIYGIGCQLWTEWVRDAKMVEYQAFPRIAAYAETGWTKPENKSYERFLKCVAPLLDCWKKKGYNLPEGVL
;
A
#
# COMPACT_ATOMS: atom_id res chain seq x y z
N MET A 1 18.49 -18.16 2.94
CA MET A 1 18.15 -17.62 1.60
C MET A 1 17.74 -16.15 1.63
N THR A 2 16.62 -15.76 2.25
CA THR A 2 16.19 -14.34 2.31
C THR A 2 17.23 -13.45 3.02
N ASN A 3 17.80 -13.92 4.13
CA ASN A 3 18.85 -13.18 4.85
C ASN A 3 20.16 -13.07 4.06
N ASP A 4 20.55 -14.14 3.34
CA ASP A 4 21.74 -14.11 2.48
C ASP A 4 21.58 -13.10 1.35
N MET A 5 20.37 -13.02 0.77
CA MET A 5 20.05 -12.05 -0.27
C MET A 5 20.04 -10.61 0.28
N CYS A 6 19.42 -10.38 1.45
CA CYS A 6 19.54 -9.10 2.17
C CYS A 6 21.00 -8.71 2.34
N HIS A 7 21.82 -9.61 2.88
CA HIS A 7 23.23 -9.36 3.13
C HIS A 7 24.00 -9.02 1.84
N PHE A 8 23.77 -9.76 0.76
CA PHE A 8 24.38 -9.47 -0.53
C PHE A 8 23.97 -8.10 -1.08
N ILE A 9 22.67 -7.79 -1.10
CA ILE A 9 22.13 -6.49 -1.58
C ILE A 9 22.73 -5.34 -0.77
N GLU A 10 22.87 -5.50 0.53
CA GLU A 10 23.44 -4.48 1.41
C GLU A 10 24.95 -4.31 1.20
N THR A 11 25.72 -5.40 1.30
CA THR A 11 27.18 -5.35 1.34
C THR A 11 27.81 -5.16 -0.03
N SER A 12 27.22 -5.77 -1.06
CA SER A 12 27.78 -5.77 -2.42
C SER A 12 27.21 -4.65 -3.29
N LEU A 13 25.96 -4.22 -3.05
CA LEU A 13 25.29 -3.21 -3.88
C LEU A 13 25.00 -1.89 -3.15
N GLY A 14 25.10 -1.86 -1.81
CA GLY A 14 24.77 -0.67 -1.01
C GLY A 14 23.29 -0.29 -1.11
N LYS A 15 22.40 -1.27 -1.27
CA LYS A 15 20.94 -1.06 -1.41
C LYS A 15 20.18 -1.65 -0.21
N GLU A 16 18.95 -1.21 -0.02
CA GLU A 16 18.01 -1.80 0.94
C GLU A 16 17.05 -2.74 0.20
N MET A 17 16.87 -3.96 0.71
CA MET A 17 15.89 -4.89 0.17
C MET A 17 14.48 -4.50 0.64
N ILE A 18 13.51 -4.52 -0.27
CA ILE A 18 12.08 -4.48 0.05
C ILE A 18 11.45 -5.82 -0.29
N GLY A 19 10.54 -6.29 0.56
CA GLY A 19 9.78 -7.50 0.29
C GLY A 19 8.46 -7.52 1.02
N TRP A 20 7.54 -8.36 0.55
CA TRP A 20 6.24 -8.59 1.18
C TRP A 20 6.39 -9.10 2.62
N ASN A 21 5.40 -8.88 3.48
CA ASN A 21 5.51 -9.17 4.92
C ASN A 21 5.79 -10.63 5.30
N GLU A 22 5.70 -11.55 4.35
CA GLU A 22 6.20 -12.93 4.44
C GLU A 22 7.71 -12.99 4.73
N ILE A 23 8.51 -11.98 4.36
CA ILE A 23 9.94 -11.94 4.66
C ILE A 23 10.24 -11.89 6.16
N LEU A 24 9.24 -11.58 7.00
CA LEU A 24 9.34 -11.66 8.46
C LEU A 24 9.30 -13.11 8.96
N GLY A 25 9.00 -14.08 8.09
CA GLY A 25 8.83 -15.48 8.44
C GLY A 25 7.56 -15.76 9.26
N LEU A 26 6.64 -14.80 9.35
CA LEU A 26 5.36 -14.96 10.05
C LEU A 26 4.31 -15.60 9.15
N ASN A 27 3.32 -16.27 9.75
CA ASN A 27 2.20 -16.81 8.99
C ASN A 27 1.25 -15.68 8.57
N VAL A 28 1.40 -15.20 7.34
CA VAL A 28 0.59 -14.12 6.75
C VAL A 28 -0.80 -14.59 6.34
N HIS A 29 -0.93 -15.83 5.84
CA HIS A 29 -2.16 -16.31 5.22
C HIS A 29 -3.05 -17.17 6.15
N GLY A 30 -2.60 -17.50 7.36
CA GLY A 30 -3.32 -18.40 8.25
C GLY A 30 -3.31 -19.88 7.80
N TRP A 31 -2.58 -20.22 6.72
CA TRP A 31 -2.57 -21.58 6.13
C TRP A 31 -1.77 -22.62 6.93
N SER A 32 -1.09 -22.22 8.02
CA SER A 32 -0.22 -23.11 8.78
C SER A 32 -0.35 -22.91 10.30
N GLU A 33 -0.59 -23.99 11.04
CA GLU A 33 -0.47 -24.01 12.51
C GLU A 33 1.00 -23.87 12.97
N ASN A 34 1.97 -23.92 12.05
CA ASN A 34 3.38 -23.76 12.38
C ASN A 34 3.71 -22.26 12.54
N LYS A 35 3.95 -21.88 13.80
CA LYS A 35 4.66 -20.65 14.16
C LYS A 35 5.99 -20.59 13.39
N ALA A 36 6.23 -19.46 12.74
CA ALA A 36 7.48 -18.99 12.14
C ALA A 36 8.57 -20.05 11.90
N SER A 37 8.75 -20.47 10.64
CA SER A 37 9.74 -21.51 10.31
C SER A 37 11.20 -21.01 10.28
N SER A 38 11.44 -19.71 10.39
CA SER A 38 12.79 -19.14 10.37
C SER A 38 13.23 -18.66 11.76
N THR A 39 14.27 -19.28 12.31
CA THR A 39 14.96 -18.87 13.54
C THR A 39 15.88 -17.66 13.36
N GLU A 40 16.17 -17.28 12.11
CA GLU A 40 17.05 -16.16 11.81
C GLU A 40 16.27 -14.84 11.70
N LYS A 41 16.70 -13.84 12.45
CA LYS A 41 16.14 -12.49 12.40
C LYS A 41 16.52 -11.79 11.09
N LEU A 42 15.52 -11.33 10.35
CA LEU A 42 15.68 -10.47 9.17
C LEU A 42 16.52 -9.22 9.50
N SER A 43 17.35 -8.79 8.55
CA SER A 43 18.11 -7.54 8.66
C SER A 43 17.18 -6.36 8.96
N LYS A 44 17.56 -5.51 9.92
CA LYS A 44 16.80 -4.29 10.27
C LYS A 44 16.81 -3.22 9.18
N LYS A 45 17.69 -3.35 8.18
CA LYS A 45 17.68 -2.49 6.99
C LYS A 45 16.68 -2.93 5.94
N ALA A 46 16.12 -4.14 6.05
CA ALA A 46 15.06 -4.58 5.15
C ALA A 46 13.80 -3.74 5.37
N VAL A 47 13.15 -3.36 4.27
CA VAL A 47 11.86 -2.69 4.26
C VAL A 47 10.77 -3.74 4.11
N VAL A 48 9.81 -3.73 5.02
CA VAL A 48 8.65 -4.61 4.99
C VAL A 48 7.53 -3.91 4.23
N GLN A 49 7.08 -4.51 3.12
CA GLN A 49 5.87 -4.07 2.43
C GLN A 49 4.68 -4.88 2.93
N PHE A 50 3.87 -4.28 3.79
CA PHE A 50 2.71 -4.94 4.38
C PHE A 50 1.53 -4.89 3.42
N TRP A 51 1.09 -6.07 2.95
CA TRP A 51 0.02 -6.17 1.96
C TRP A 51 -1.18 -7.00 2.41
N SER A 52 -0.99 -7.99 3.28
CA SER A 52 -2.07 -8.88 3.71
C SER A 52 -1.80 -9.49 5.09
N GLY A 53 -2.80 -10.17 5.62
CA GLY A 53 -2.80 -10.77 6.94
C GLY A 53 -3.28 -9.84 8.05
N ASN A 54 -3.22 -10.31 9.28
CA ASN A 54 -3.66 -9.54 10.45
C ASN A 54 -2.79 -8.28 10.64
N LYS A 55 -3.42 -7.15 10.98
CA LYS A 55 -2.76 -5.90 11.38
C LYS A 55 -1.75 -6.09 12.54
N ASP A 56 -1.84 -7.16 13.31
CA ASP A 56 -0.82 -7.52 14.31
C ASP A 56 0.56 -7.80 13.69
N ILE A 57 0.64 -8.26 12.43
CA ILE A 57 1.91 -8.42 11.70
C ILE A 57 2.52 -7.05 11.37
N LEU A 58 1.69 -6.09 10.97
CA LEU A 58 2.11 -4.69 10.78
C LEU A 58 2.66 -4.12 12.09
N LYS A 59 1.93 -4.27 13.19
CA LYS A 59 2.37 -3.83 14.53
C LYS A 59 3.68 -4.48 14.95
N TYR A 60 3.79 -5.79 14.78
CA TYR A 60 5.04 -6.53 15.04
C TYR A 60 6.23 -5.95 14.28
N ALA A 61 6.06 -5.63 12.99
CA ALA A 61 7.13 -5.04 12.18
C ALA A 61 7.59 -3.69 12.76
N LEU A 62 6.64 -2.84 13.15
CA LEU A 62 6.90 -1.53 13.74
C LEU A 62 7.57 -1.64 15.12
N ASP A 63 7.08 -2.52 15.99
CA ASP A 63 7.64 -2.77 17.33
C ASP A 63 9.08 -3.31 17.26
N ASN A 64 9.39 -4.03 16.19
CA ASN A 64 10.72 -4.56 15.93
C ASN A 64 11.61 -3.59 15.15
N GLY A 65 11.18 -2.35 14.91
CA GLY A 65 11.99 -1.30 14.29
C GLY A 65 12.27 -1.49 12.79
N TYR A 66 11.44 -2.27 12.08
CA TYR A 66 11.52 -2.33 10.63
C TYR A 66 10.89 -1.08 9.99
N LYS A 67 11.46 -0.63 8.87
CA LYS A 67 10.79 0.34 7.99
C LYS A 67 9.62 -0.35 7.32
N VAL A 68 8.43 0.25 7.33
CA VAL A 68 7.22 -0.34 6.74
C VAL A 68 6.63 0.53 5.64
N VAL A 69 6.38 -0.06 4.47
CA VAL A 69 5.46 0.49 3.47
C VAL A 69 4.11 -0.18 3.68
N ASN A 70 3.08 0.59 4.02
CA ASN A 70 1.74 0.05 4.24
C ASN A 70 0.93 0.10 2.93
N SER A 71 0.53 -1.06 2.44
CA SER A 71 -0.26 -1.22 1.23
C SER A 71 -1.24 -2.39 1.36
N TYR A 72 -2.05 -2.35 2.41
CA TYR A 72 -3.01 -3.39 2.75
C TYR A 72 -4.04 -3.60 1.62
N CYS A 73 -4.14 -4.84 1.13
CA CYS A 73 -4.82 -5.15 -0.12
C CYS A 73 -6.31 -4.79 -0.12
N GLU A 74 -6.99 -4.98 1.01
CA GLU A 74 -8.42 -4.67 1.15
C GLU A 74 -8.75 -3.18 0.93
N ASP A 75 -7.77 -2.30 1.14
CA ASP A 75 -7.97 -0.85 1.09
C ASP A 75 -7.17 -0.17 -0.01
N THR A 76 -6.16 -0.82 -0.60
CA THR A 76 -5.17 -0.15 -1.48
C THR A 76 -5.03 -0.75 -2.88
N TYR A 77 -5.65 -1.90 -3.15
CA TYR A 77 -5.59 -2.50 -4.47
C TYR A 77 -6.60 -1.83 -5.40
N VAL A 78 -6.10 -1.12 -6.39
CA VAL A 78 -6.93 -0.40 -7.37
C VAL A 78 -7.37 -1.30 -8.52
N ASP A 79 -6.89 -2.54 -8.62
CA ASP A 79 -7.46 -3.54 -9.52
C ASP A 79 -8.82 -4.09 -9.03
N TYR A 80 -9.18 -3.90 -7.76
CA TYR A 80 -10.50 -4.23 -7.22
C TYR A 80 -11.58 -3.30 -7.79
N SER A 81 -12.83 -3.78 -7.85
CA SER A 81 -13.94 -2.97 -8.35
C SER A 81 -14.22 -1.76 -7.45
N TYR A 82 -14.90 -0.74 -7.99
CA TYR A 82 -15.32 0.43 -7.22
C TYR A 82 -16.36 0.11 -6.14
N GLU A 83 -17.03 -1.04 -6.23
CA GLU A 83 -17.91 -1.55 -5.17
C GLU A 83 -17.10 -2.06 -3.97
N GLN A 84 -15.98 -2.74 -4.22
CA GLN A 84 -15.11 -3.27 -3.17
C GLN A 84 -14.24 -2.17 -2.53
N VAL A 85 -13.62 -1.34 -3.38
CA VAL A 85 -12.78 -0.22 -2.98
C VAL A 85 -13.27 1.03 -3.68
N SER A 86 -14.27 1.68 -3.06
CA SER A 86 -14.79 2.97 -3.52
C SER A 86 -13.77 4.09 -3.37
N LEU A 87 -14.02 5.23 -4.02
CA LEU A 87 -13.19 6.43 -3.85
C LEU A 87 -13.14 6.88 -2.38
N GLU A 88 -14.27 6.83 -1.68
CA GLU A 88 -14.35 7.20 -0.27
C GLU A 88 -13.54 6.22 0.61
N ARG A 89 -13.63 4.92 0.32
CA ARG A 89 -12.85 3.90 1.04
C ARG A 89 -11.35 4.12 0.83
N ALA A 90 -10.93 4.33 -0.42
CA ALA A 90 -9.54 4.66 -0.76
C ALA A 90 -9.06 5.93 -0.01
N TYR A 91 -9.90 6.96 0.08
CA TYR A 91 -9.57 8.18 0.82
C TYR A 91 -9.47 7.99 2.33
N LYS A 92 -10.32 7.13 2.90
CA LYS A 92 -10.36 6.81 4.33
C LYS A 92 -9.22 5.90 4.78
N PHE A 93 -8.47 5.29 3.86
CA PHE A 93 -7.29 4.49 4.19
C PHE A 93 -6.33 5.28 5.09
N ASN A 94 -6.02 4.70 6.26
CA ASN A 94 -5.01 5.22 7.18
C ASN A 94 -3.83 4.25 7.23
N PRO A 95 -2.65 4.66 6.77
CA PRO A 95 -1.47 3.78 6.76
C PRO A 95 -0.85 3.59 8.15
N VAL A 96 -1.24 4.39 9.14
CA VAL A 96 -0.72 4.32 10.51
C VAL A 96 -1.69 3.52 11.37
N PRO A 97 -1.29 2.38 11.94
CA PRO A 97 -2.13 1.64 12.87
C PRO A 97 -2.35 2.46 14.16
N GLU A 98 -3.47 2.20 14.84
CA GLU A 98 -3.80 2.86 16.10
C GLU A 98 -2.69 2.65 17.15
N GLY A 99 -2.29 3.74 17.82
CA GLY A 99 -1.23 3.73 18.83
C GLY A 99 0.20 3.92 18.29
N TYR A 100 0.38 4.08 16.97
CA TYR A 100 1.68 4.26 16.34
C TYR A 100 1.87 5.67 15.76
N ASP A 101 3.12 6.07 15.58
CA ASP A 101 3.48 7.35 14.97
C ASP A 101 3.67 7.21 13.45
N ARG A 102 3.25 8.24 12.70
CA ARG A 102 3.42 8.29 11.23
C ARG A 102 4.88 8.16 10.81
N THR A 103 5.82 8.64 11.61
CA THR A 103 7.27 8.58 11.38
C THR A 103 7.83 7.15 11.31
N GLN A 104 7.10 6.16 11.88
CA GLN A 104 7.48 4.75 11.78
C GLN A 104 7.05 4.12 10.43
N ILE A 105 6.17 4.78 9.68
CA ILE A 105 5.76 4.34 8.35
C ILE A 105 6.65 4.99 7.30
N TYR A 106 7.40 4.17 6.58
CA TYR A 106 8.29 4.61 5.51
C TYR A 106 7.52 5.14 4.28
N GLY A 107 6.35 4.57 4.00
CA GLY A 107 5.52 5.00 2.87
C GLY A 107 4.20 4.26 2.77
N ILE A 108 3.49 4.50 1.67
CA ILE A 108 2.26 3.79 1.33
C ILE A 108 2.38 3.23 -0.09
N GLY A 109 1.54 2.24 -0.41
CA GLY A 109 1.36 1.75 -1.78
C GLY A 109 -0.11 1.74 -2.18
N CYS A 110 -0.34 1.80 -3.50
CA CYS A 110 -1.62 1.49 -4.12
C CYS A 110 -1.34 0.66 -5.38
N GLN A 111 -1.50 -0.65 -5.26
CA GLN A 111 -1.13 -1.61 -6.28
C GLN A 111 -2.22 -1.75 -7.33
N LEU A 112 -1.81 -1.99 -8.57
CA LEU A 112 -2.68 -2.45 -9.63
C LEU A 112 -2.08 -3.73 -10.18
N TRP A 113 -2.70 -4.86 -9.87
CA TRP A 113 -2.33 -6.14 -10.44
C TRP A 113 -3.06 -6.36 -11.78
N THR A 114 -2.33 -6.88 -12.77
CA THR A 114 -2.78 -6.88 -14.17
C THR A 114 -3.28 -8.25 -14.66
N GLU A 115 -3.58 -9.20 -13.79
CA GLU A 115 -4.06 -10.53 -14.17
C GLU A 115 -5.32 -10.45 -15.04
N TRP A 116 -6.20 -9.47 -14.73
CA TRP A 116 -7.45 -9.22 -15.45
C TRP A 116 -7.50 -7.85 -16.15
N VAL A 117 -6.44 -7.06 -16.05
CA VAL A 117 -6.33 -5.72 -16.66
C VAL A 117 -5.50 -5.82 -17.93
N ARG A 118 -6.19 -5.89 -19.08
CA ARG A 118 -5.57 -6.31 -20.35
C ARG A 118 -4.98 -5.18 -21.18
N ASP A 119 -5.38 -3.94 -20.94
CA ASP A 119 -4.93 -2.79 -21.71
C ASP A 119 -4.82 -1.52 -20.85
N ALA A 120 -4.21 -0.49 -21.44
CA ALA A 120 -3.99 0.79 -20.77
C ALA A 120 -5.30 1.50 -20.38
N LYS A 121 -6.38 1.35 -21.15
CA LYS A 121 -7.67 1.98 -20.83
C LYS A 121 -8.29 1.37 -19.58
N MET A 122 -8.11 0.07 -19.38
CA MET A 122 -8.57 -0.60 -18.17
C MET A 122 -7.69 -0.24 -16.97
N VAL A 123 -6.37 -0.05 -17.16
CA VAL A 123 -5.48 0.50 -16.11
C VAL A 123 -5.96 1.89 -15.67
N GLU A 124 -6.25 2.78 -16.63
CA GLU A 124 -6.76 4.12 -16.36
C GLU A 124 -8.07 4.09 -15.57
N TYR A 125 -9.03 3.26 -16.01
CA TYR A 125 -10.33 3.11 -15.35
C TYR A 125 -10.19 2.65 -13.90
N GLN A 126 -9.32 1.65 -13.68
CA GLN A 126 -9.11 1.06 -12.37
C GLN A 126 -8.37 2.03 -11.44
N ALA A 127 -7.31 2.67 -11.89
CA ALA A 127 -6.48 3.54 -11.05
C ALA A 127 -7.13 4.89 -10.76
N PHE A 128 -7.82 5.51 -11.72
CA PHE A 128 -8.34 6.88 -11.58
C PHE A 128 -9.83 6.91 -11.26
N PRO A 129 -10.28 7.71 -10.27
CA PRO A 129 -9.53 8.73 -9.51
C PRO A 129 -8.89 8.25 -8.20
N ARG A 130 -8.98 6.97 -7.84
CA ARG A 130 -8.50 6.45 -6.53
C ARG A 130 -7.03 6.78 -6.26
N ILE A 131 -6.19 6.82 -7.30
CA ILE A 131 -4.79 7.23 -7.20
C ILE A 131 -4.60 8.61 -6.56
N ALA A 132 -5.53 9.56 -6.77
CA ALA A 132 -5.47 10.88 -6.12
C ALA A 132 -5.78 10.81 -4.62
N ALA A 133 -6.68 9.90 -4.21
CA ALA A 133 -6.98 9.69 -2.80
C ALA A 133 -5.76 9.11 -2.06
N TYR A 134 -5.05 8.14 -2.66
CA TYR A 134 -3.80 7.64 -2.10
C TYR A 134 -2.69 8.69 -2.12
N ALA A 135 -2.56 9.47 -3.20
CA ALA A 135 -1.60 10.57 -3.25
C ALA A 135 -1.83 11.59 -2.11
N GLU A 136 -3.08 11.96 -1.82
CA GLU A 136 -3.40 12.82 -0.69
C GLU A 136 -3.06 12.17 0.65
N THR A 137 -3.31 10.87 0.83
CA THR A 137 -2.92 10.12 2.04
C THR A 137 -1.39 10.04 2.22
N GLY A 138 -0.63 9.98 1.13
CA GLY A 138 0.82 9.97 1.16
C GLY A 138 1.44 11.33 1.49
N TRP A 139 0.77 12.42 1.09
CA TRP A 139 1.34 13.77 1.10
C TRP A 139 0.78 14.69 2.19
N THR A 140 -0.53 14.65 2.43
CA THR A 140 -1.23 15.57 3.33
C THR A 140 -1.23 15.04 4.76
N LYS A 141 -0.91 15.91 5.72
CA LYS A 141 -0.98 15.55 7.14
C LYS A 141 -2.42 15.17 7.56
N PRO A 142 -2.63 14.16 8.40
CA PRO A 142 -3.96 13.69 8.78
C PRO A 142 -4.91 14.78 9.27
N GLU A 143 -4.43 15.72 10.07
CA GLU A 143 -5.21 16.84 10.63
C GLU A 143 -5.73 17.81 9.57
N ASN A 144 -5.15 17.79 8.36
CA ASN A 144 -5.56 18.64 7.25
C ASN A 144 -6.46 17.91 6.24
N LYS A 145 -6.71 16.61 6.41
CA LYS A 145 -7.55 15.82 5.51
C LYS A 145 -9.03 16.13 5.75
N SER A 146 -9.77 16.39 4.68
CA SER A 146 -11.23 16.50 4.69
C SER A 146 -11.79 15.92 3.39
N TYR A 147 -12.69 14.93 3.50
CA TYR A 147 -13.22 14.26 2.31
C TYR A 147 -14.04 15.21 1.43
N GLU A 148 -14.83 16.10 2.04
CA GLU A 148 -15.57 17.12 1.30
C GLU A 148 -14.64 18.08 0.54
N ARG A 149 -13.51 18.47 1.16
CA ARG A 149 -12.50 19.29 0.50
C ARG A 149 -11.84 18.51 -0.65
N PHE A 150 -11.51 17.25 -0.42
CA PHE A 150 -10.95 16.37 -1.45
C PHE A 150 -11.88 16.25 -2.66
N LEU A 151 -13.19 16.04 -2.46
CA LEU A 151 -14.17 15.97 -3.55
C LEU A 151 -14.17 17.24 -4.41
N LYS A 152 -14.08 18.41 -3.78
CA LYS A 152 -13.97 19.70 -4.50
C LYS A 152 -12.66 19.84 -5.28
N CYS A 153 -11.56 19.26 -4.78
CA CYS A 153 -10.25 19.28 -5.43
C CYS A 153 -10.15 18.25 -6.57
N VAL A 154 -10.75 17.07 -6.43
CA VAL A 154 -10.66 16.00 -7.42
C VAL A 154 -11.62 16.23 -8.60
N ALA A 155 -12.74 16.92 -8.40
CA ALA A 155 -13.67 17.29 -9.48
C ALA A 155 -12.97 17.97 -10.68
N PRO A 156 -12.21 19.06 -10.53
CA PRO A 156 -11.47 19.65 -11.65
C PRO A 156 -10.34 18.75 -12.19
N LEU A 157 -9.76 17.87 -11.36
CA LEU A 157 -8.77 16.90 -11.85
C LEU A 157 -9.39 15.86 -12.79
N LEU A 158 -10.61 15.39 -12.49
CA LEU A 158 -11.35 14.51 -13.39
C LEU A 158 -11.56 15.17 -14.76
N ASP A 159 -11.95 16.44 -14.79
CA ASP A 159 -12.12 17.17 -16.06
C ASP A 159 -10.80 17.29 -16.81
N CYS A 160 -9.68 17.53 -16.12
CA CYS A 160 -8.36 17.53 -16.72
C CYS A 160 -7.98 16.16 -17.33
N TRP A 161 -8.24 15.05 -16.62
CA TRP A 161 -7.95 13.71 -17.14
C TRP A 161 -8.86 13.32 -18.32
N LYS A 162 -10.16 13.67 -18.26
CA LYS A 162 -11.09 13.50 -19.38
C LYS A 162 -10.60 14.23 -20.63
N LYS A 163 -10.19 15.50 -20.50
CA LYS A 163 -9.62 16.29 -21.61
C LYS A 163 -8.33 15.70 -22.19
N LYS A 164 -7.55 14.99 -21.37
CA LYS A 164 -6.36 14.26 -21.80
C LYS A 164 -6.67 12.89 -22.42
N GLY A 165 -7.94 12.48 -22.44
CA GLY A 165 -8.38 11.22 -23.06
C GLY A 165 -8.29 9.99 -22.16
N TYR A 166 -8.15 10.17 -20.84
CA TYR A 166 -8.12 9.04 -19.90
C TYR A 166 -9.50 8.38 -19.82
N ASN A 167 -9.52 7.05 -19.79
CA ASN A 167 -10.73 6.29 -19.53
C ASN A 167 -11.07 6.33 -18.03
N LEU A 168 -12.16 6.99 -17.66
CA LEU A 168 -12.56 7.18 -16.26
C LEU A 168 -13.90 6.50 -15.96
N PRO A 169 -14.10 6.00 -14.73
CA PRO A 169 -15.40 5.49 -14.29
C PRO A 169 -16.45 6.59 -14.21
N GLU A 170 -17.70 6.23 -14.51
CA GLU A 170 -18.86 7.11 -14.40
C GLU A 170 -19.41 7.11 -12.96
N GLY A 171 -20.01 8.23 -12.53
CA GLY A 171 -20.73 8.31 -11.24
C GLY A 171 -19.87 8.20 -9.97
N VAL A 172 -18.56 8.49 -10.05
CA VAL A 172 -17.63 8.33 -8.91
C VAL A 172 -17.66 9.50 -7.92
N LEU A 173 -18.15 10.68 -8.32
CA LEU A 173 -18.38 11.83 -7.44
C LEU A 173 -19.86 12.03 -7.15
#